data_AF-A0A9E4R7S3-F1
#
_entry.id   AF-A0A9E4R7S3-F1
#
_cell.length_a   1.000
_cell.length_b   1.000
_cell.length_c   1.000
_cell.angle_alpha   90.00
_cell.angle_beta   90.00
_cell.angle_gamma   90.00
#
_symmetry.space_group_name_H-M   'P 1'
#
loop_
_entity.id
_entity.type
_entity.pdbx_description
1 polymer ?
#
loop_
_entity_poly.entity_id
_entity_poly.type
_entity_poly.pdbx_seq_one_letter_code
_entity_poly.pdbx_strand_id
1 'polypeptide(L)'
;MPLSRLPTTDPQVQNAVTQIADYVNRHPIYQHPWKAQFLAKADPWIIAQAIEHGGKVVTFEAPVAENSYRVKIPNVCKQFGIKTTTVYEMLRALGVTLA
;
A
#
# COMPACT_ATOMS: atom_id res chain seq x y z
N MET A 1 19.98 -2.21 -5.23
CA MET A 1 18.90 -2.14 -6.23
C MET A 1 18.88 -0.71 -6.76
N PRO A 2 19.23 -0.45 -8.03
CA PRO A 2 19.11 0.91 -8.57
C PRO A 2 17.62 1.27 -8.66
N LEU A 3 17.29 2.54 -8.44
CA LEU A 3 15.93 3.11 -8.56
C LEU A 3 15.48 3.18 -10.03
N SER A 4 15.84 2.22 -10.87
CA SER A 4 15.19 2.01 -12.17
C SER A 4 13.72 1.70 -11.88
N ARG A 5 12.81 2.41 -12.57
CA ARG A 5 11.34 2.29 -12.46
C ARG A 5 10.91 0.91 -11.97
N LEU A 6 10.14 0.86 -10.88
CA LEU A 6 9.47 -0.37 -10.44
C LEU A 6 8.75 -0.97 -11.67
N PRO A 7 9.11 -2.18 -12.13
CA PRO A 7 8.63 -2.69 -13.41
C PRO A 7 7.12 -2.95 -13.31
N THR A 8 6.32 -2.04 -13.82
CA THR A 8 4.85 -2.19 -13.90
C THR A 8 4.43 -3.23 -14.93
N THR A 9 5.38 -3.71 -15.74
CA THR A 9 5.20 -4.79 -16.72
C THR A 9 5.43 -6.18 -16.13
N ASP A 10 5.85 -6.28 -14.86
CA ASP A 10 5.99 -7.58 -14.21
C ASP A 10 4.60 -8.24 -14.06
N PRO A 11 4.35 -9.41 -14.67
CA PRO A 11 3.06 -10.09 -14.59
C PRO A 11 2.62 -10.41 -13.15
N GLN A 12 3.57 -10.69 -12.25
CA GLN A 12 3.25 -10.99 -10.85
C GLN A 12 2.74 -9.73 -10.14
N VAL A 13 3.40 -8.59 -10.36
CA VAL A 13 2.97 -7.31 -9.80
C VAL A 13 1.58 -6.92 -10.34
N GLN A 14 1.31 -7.14 -11.63
CA GLN A 14 -0.01 -6.89 -12.22
C GLN A 14 -1.10 -7.77 -11.62
N ASN A 15 -0.78 -9.05 -11.37
CA ASN A 15 -1.69 -9.96 -10.68
C ASN A 15 -1.98 -9.49 -9.24
N ALA A 16 -0.97 -9.05 -8.49
CA ALA A 16 -1.17 -8.49 -7.16
C ALA A 16 -2.02 -7.20 -7.17
N VAL A 17 -1.82 -6.30 -8.14
CA VAL A 17 -2.69 -5.12 -8.32
C VAL A 17 -4.14 -5.53 -8.56
N THR A 18 -4.36 -6.57 -9.37
CA THR A 18 -5.72 -7.09 -9.64
C THR A 18 -6.36 -7.62 -8.35
N GLN A 19 -5.62 -8.39 -7.54
CA GLN A 19 -6.10 -8.89 -6.26
C GLN A 19 -6.45 -7.76 -5.27
N ILE A 20 -5.62 -6.71 -5.22
CA ILE A 20 -5.88 -5.52 -4.40
C ILE A 20 -7.14 -4.80 -4.88
N ALA A 21 -7.29 -4.63 -6.20
CA ALA A 21 -8.47 -3.98 -6.78
C ALA A 21 -9.75 -4.76 -6.51
N ASP A 22 -9.71 -6.08 -6.66
CA ASP A 22 -10.82 -6.98 -6.33
C ASP A 22 -11.22 -6.88 -4.85
N TYR A 23 -10.24 -6.93 -3.95
CA TYR A 23 -10.47 -6.76 -2.52
C TYR A 23 -11.14 -5.41 -2.21
N VAL A 24 -10.58 -4.31 -2.72
CA VAL A 24 -11.12 -2.96 -2.49
C VAL A 24 -12.54 -2.82 -3.05
N ASN A 25 -12.80 -3.32 -4.25
CA ASN A 25 -14.12 -3.23 -4.87
C ASN A 25 -15.18 -4.07 -4.15
N ARG A 26 -14.81 -5.28 -3.70
CA ARG A 26 -15.72 -6.20 -2.99
C ARG A 26 -15.87 -5.89 -1.51
N HIS A 27 -15.03 -5.01 -0.94
CA HIS A 27 -15.11 -4.67 0.47
C HIS A 27 -16.49 -4.10 0.83
N PRO A 28 -17.21 -4.68 1.81
CA PRO A 28 -18.62 -4.38 2.06
C PRO A 28 -18.85 -2.99 2.65
N ILE A 29 -17.84 -2.43 3.33
CA ILE A 29 -17.97 -1.16 4.06
C ILE A 29 -17.42 0.02 3.24
N TYR A 30 -16.43 -0.20 2.36
CA TYR A 30 -15.81 0.90 1.64
C TYR A 30 -16.83 1.57 0.70
N GLN A 31 -16.83 2.90 0.67
CA GLN A 31 -17.73 3.64 -0.22
C GLN A 31 -17.06 3.97 -1.55
N HIS A 32 -17.88 4.11 -2.60
CA HIS A 32 -17.43 4.31 -3.97
C HIS A 32 -16.39 5.45 -4.16
N PRO A 33 -16.56 6.65 -3.56
CA PRO A 33 -15.58 7.73 -3.74
C PRO A 33 -14.18 7.34 -3.23
N TRP A 34 -14.10 6.64 -2.10
CA TRP A 34 -12.84 6.22 -1.51
C TRP A 34 -12.21 5.05 -2.27
N LYS A 35 -13.02 4.11 -2.78
CA LYS A 35 -12.56 3.04 -3.68
C LYS A 35 -11.92 3.64 -4.93
N ALA A 36 -12.64 4.53 -5.61
CA ALA A 36 -12.18 5.17 -6.84
C ALA A 36 -10.91 5.98 -6.62
N GLN A 37 -10.84 6.77 -5.54
CA GLN A 37 -9.66 7.58 -5.23
C GLN A 37 -8.40 6.73 -4.99
N PHE A 38 -8.54 5.63 -4.24
CA PHE A 38 -7.43 4.72 -3.97
C PHE A 38 -6.96 3.99 -5.24
N LEU A 39 -7.90 3.46 -6.03
CA LEU A 39 -7.57 2.69 -7.23
C LEU A 39 -7.03 3.53 -8.40
N ALA A 40 -7.31 4.84 -8.43
CA ALA A 40 -6.86 5.74 -9.50
C ALA A 40 -5.40 6.21 -9.36
N LYS A 41 -4.69 5.83 -8.30
CA LYS A 41 -3.36 6.37 -7.95
C LYS A 41 -2.29 5.28 -7.86
N ALA A 42 -1.11 5.65 -7.39
CA ALA A 42 0.03 4.76 -7.22
C ALA A 42 -0.14 3.76 -6.05
N ASP A 43 -1.09 3.99 -5.15
CA ASP A 43 -1.21 3.25 -3.90
C ASP A 43 -1.33 1.72 -4.09
N PRO A 44 -2.20 1.19 -4.98
CA PRO A 44 -2.28 -0.25 -5.23
C PRO A 44 -0.98 -0.83 -5.77
N TRP A 45 -0.27 -0.07 -6.62
CA TRP A 45 0.99 -0.49 -7.23
C TRP A 45 2.13 -0.58 -6.20
N ILE A 46 2.21 0.38 -5.28
CA ILE A 46 3.21 0.37 -4.19
C ILE A 46 2.99 -0.85 -3.28
N ILE A 47 1.73 -1.18 -2.96
CA ILE A 47 1.41 -2.35 -2.15
C ILE A 47 1.71 -3.65 -2.92
N ALA A 48 1.36 -3.73 -4.20
CA ALA A 48 1.65 -4.89 -5.04
C ALA A 48 3.15 -5.21 -5.11
N GLN A 49 3.99 -4.17 -5.25
CA GLN A 49 5.44 -4.32 -5.22
C GLN A 49 5.95 -4.89 -3.89
N ALA A 50 5.32 -4.50 -2.77
CA ALA A 50 5.66 -5.07 -1.47
C ALA A 50 5.20 -6.53 -1.31
N ILE A 51 4.06 -6.90 -1.91
CA ILE A 51 3.58 -8.29 -1.99
C ILE A 51 4.59 -9.15 -2.73
N GLU A 52 4.99 -8.75 -3.94
CA GLU A 52 5.83 -9.57 -4.80
C GLU A 52 7.29 -9.64 -4.38
N HIS A 53 7.81 -8.59 -3.75
CA HIS A 53 9.23 -8.51 -3.39
C HIS A 53 9.51 -8.60 -1.88
N GLY A 54 8.49 -8.89 -1.06
CA GLY A 54 8.66 -9.05 0.39
C GLY A 54 9.02 -7.75 1.14
N GLY A 55 8.52 -6.62 0.64
CA GLY A 55 8.86 -5.29 1.14
C GLY A 55 8.03 -4.85 2.36
N LYS A 56 8.40 -3.68 2.90
CA LYS A 56 7.59 -2.92 3.87
C LYS A 56 7.12 -1.63 3.20
N VAL A 57 5.84 -1.28 3.35
CA VAL A 57 5.32 -0.02 2.81
C VAL A 57 5.54 1.11 3.82
N VAL A 58 6.16 2.19 3.37
CA VAL A 58 6.36 3.41 4.16
C VAL A 58 5.27 4.41 3.78
N THR A 59 4.52 4.91 4.75
CA THR A 59 3.42 5.85 4.49
C THR A 59 3.25 6.86 5.62
N PHE A 60 2.70 8.03 5.31
CA PHE A 60 2.25 9.02 6.30
C PHE A 60 0.83 8.76 6.80
N GLU A 61 0.11 7.79 6.22
CA GLU A 61 -1.23 7.44 6.68
C GLU A 61 -1.19 6.64 7.99
N ALA A 62 -2.12 6.94 8.88
CA ALA A 62 -2.46 6.08 10.00
C ALA A 62 -3.57 5.09 9.61
N PRO A 63 -3.59 3.87 10.18
CA PRO A 63 -4.71 2.97 10.02
C PRO A 63 -5.99 3.59 10.58
N VAL A 64 -7.12 3.25 9.98
CA VAL A 64 -8.46 3.57 10.48
C VAL A 64 -9.15 2.32 11.03
N ALA A 65 -10.21 2.50 11.81
CA ALA A 65 -11.01 1.37 12.29
C ALA A 65 -11.58 0.53 11.13
N GLU A 66 -11.82 -0.76 11.36
CA GLU A 66 -12.27 -1.71 10.31
C GLU A 66 -13.66 -1.37 9.75
N ASN A 67 -14.46 -0.63 10.51
CA ASN A 67 -15.77 -0.11 10.07
C ASN A 67 -15.70 1.24 9.34
N SER A 68 -14.50 1.74 9.01
CA SER A 68 -14.32 2.97 8.26
C SER A 68 -14.72 2.80 6.79
N TYR A 69 -15.40 3.82 6.25
CA TYR A 69 -15.73 3.89 4.82
C TYR A 69 -14.52 4.19 3.92
N ARG A 70 -13.40 4.66 4.50
CA ARG A 70 -12.19 5.09 3.78
C ARG A 70 -11.26 3.90 3.49
N VAL A 71 -10.69 3.88 2.29
CA VAL A 71 -9.60 2.97 1.93
C VAL A 71 -8.27 3.64 2.29
N LYS A 72 -7.46 2.96 3.11
CA LYS A 72 -6.17 3.45 3.62
C LYS A 72 -5.08 2.44 3.37
N ILE A 73 -3.88 2.91 3.04
CA ILE A 73 -2.72 2.06 2.73
C ILE A 73 -2.45 1.06 3.87
N PRO A 74 -2.37 1.46 5.15
CA PRO A 74 -2.13 0.50 6.25
C PRO A 74 -3.21 -0.57 6.37
N ASN A 75 -4.48 -0.24 6.14
CA ASN A 75 -5.59 -1.20 6.22
C ASN A 75 -5.53 -2.22 5.09
N VAL A 76 -5.20 -1.79 3.86
CA VAL A 76 -5.01 -2.71 2.73
C VAL A 76 -3.76 -3.56 2.94
N CYS A 77 -2.63 -2.97 3.34
CA CYS A 77 -1.41 -3.71 3.66
C CYS A 77 -1.66 -4.80 4.72
N LYS A 78 -2.40 -4.49 5.81
CA LYS A 78 -2.77 -5.46 6.85
C LYS A 78 -3.51 -6.66 6.26
N GLN A 79 -4.45 -6.44 5.34
CA GLN A 79 -5.20 -7.52 4.69
C GLN A 79 -4.29 -8.50 3.94
N PHE A 80 -3.24 -7.98 3.29
CA PHE A 80 -2.28 -8.78 2.51
C PHE A 80 -1.03 -9.20 3.30
N GLY A 81 -1.04 -9.05 4.64
CA GLY A 81 0.09 -9.41 5.49
C GLY A 81 1.34 -8.52 5.33
N ILE A 82 1.20 -7.37 4.67
CA ILE A 82 2.30 -6.43 4.44
C ILE A 82 2.47 -5.51 5.65
N LYS A 83 3.71 -5.42 6.14
CA LYS A 83 4.04 -4.49 7.23
C LYS A 83 4.06 -3.07 6.69
N THR A 84 3.61 -2.13 7.54
CA THR A 84 3.76 -0.70 7.30
C THR A 84 4.64 -0.05 8.35
N THR A 85 5.25 1.10 8.03
CA THR A 85 5.96 1.96 8.99
C THR A 85 5.82 3.41 8.57
N THR A 86 6.03 4.33 9.51
CA THR A 86 6.05 5.75 9.21
C THR A 86 7.39 6.16 8.60
N VAL A 87 7.40 7.29 7.87
CA VAL A 87 8.65 7.86 7.34
C VAL A 87 9.62 8.17 8.47
N TYR A 88 9.14 8.68 9.61
CA TYR A 88 9.98 8.98 10.77
C TYR A 88 10.63 7.73 11.38
N GLU A 89 9.90 6.63 11.50
CA GLU A 89 10.45 5.36 11.95
C GLU A 89 11.49 4.81 10.97
N MET A 90 11.22 4.88 9.67
CA MET A 90 12.18 4.49 8.65
C MET A 90 13.46 5.32 8.75
N LEU A 91 13.36 6.65 8.82
CA LEU A 91 14.51 7.55 8.95
C LEU A 91 15.34 7.24 10.20
N ARG A 92 14.70 7.04 11.35
CA ARG A 92 15.39 6.62 12.58
C ARG A 92 16.08 5.27 12.43
N ALA A 93 15.41 4.29 11.81
CA ALA A 93 15.99 2.96 11.56
C ALA A 93 17.21 3.01 10.62
N LEU A 94 17.27 4.01 9.73
CA LEU A 94 18.40 4.28 8.84
C LEU A 94 19.50 5.15 9.49
N GLY A 95 19.34 5.54 10.77
CA GLY A 95 20.31 6.37 11.48
C GLY A 95 20.29 7.85 11.08
N VAL A 96 19.25 8.30 10.38
CA VAL A 96 19.08 9.71 10.04
C VAL A 96 18.66 10.48 11.29
N THR A 97 19.51 11.40 11.72
CA THR A 97 19.24 12.36 12.80
C THR A 97 19.07 13.75 12.22
N LEU A 98 18.19 14.55 12.80
CA LEU A 98 18.13 15.98 12.48
C LEU A 98 19.34 16.63 13.16
N ALA A 99 20.20 17.26 12.36
CA ALA A 99 21.35 18.03 12.83
C ALA A 99 20.90 19.33 13.51
#